data_AF-A0A2P7BN87-F1
#
_entry.id   AF-A0A2P7BN87-F1
#
_cell.length_a   1.000
_cell.length_b   1.000
_cell.length_c   1.000
_cell.angle_alpha   90.00
_cell.angle_beta   90.00
_cell.angle_gamma   90.00
#
_symmetry.space_group_name_H-M   'P 1'
#
loop_
_entity.id
_entity.type
_entity.pdbx_description
1 polymer ?
#
loop_
_entity_poly.entity_id
_entity_poly.type
_entity_poly.pdbx_seq_one_letter_code
_entity_poly.pdbx_strand_id
1 'polypeptide(L)'
;MKLCIATFIASGLLVCTAQASQNLDKYRKCWANASSAVINTNGVSGKTLSYAIFTADTQCQPLRADAIASNGVAVVNQITEWMVVQLHNANQVGDSVSLNIPPVEIATEANPPHQSE
;
A
#
# COMPACT_ATOMS: atom_id res chain seq x y z
N MET A 1 35.87 42.68 -4.20
CA MET A 1 35.38 41.81 -5.29
C MET A 1 35.30 40.40 -4.73
N LYS A 2 34.08 39.92 -4.45
CA LYS A 2 33.42 38.80 -5.16
C LYS A 2 34.26 37.52 -5.18
N LEU A 3 33.77 36.49 -4.51
CA LEU A 3 33.39 35.22 -5.14
C LEU A 3 32.60 34.37 -4.14
N CYS A 4 31.27 34.52 -4.19
CA CYS A 4 30.32 33.57 -3.61
C CYS A 4 30.31 32.34 -4.50
N ILE A 5 30.92 31.23 -4.06
CA ILE A 5 30.69 29.92 -4.65
C ILE A 5 30.69 28.90 -3.50
N ALA A 6 29.50 28.47 -3.07
CA ALA A 6 29.25 27.13 -2.51
C ALA A 6 27.80 27.02 -2.02
N THR A 7 26.79 27.07 -2.90
CA THR A 7 25.42 26.73 -2.47
C THR A 7 24.54 26.21 -3.61
N PHE A 8 24.98 25.16 -4.34
CA PHE A 8 24.18 24.56 -5.41
C PHE A 8 24.16 23.02 -5.42
N ILE A 9 24.19 22.35 -4.26
CA ILE A 9 24.10 20.86 -4.21
C ILE A 9 22.91 20.35 -3.35
N ALA A 10 22.11 21.22 -2.72
CA ALA A 10 21.01 20.76 -1.85
C ALA A 10 19.63 20.65 -2.54
N SER A 11 19.44 21.26 -3.72
CA SER A 11 18.09 21.40 -4.31
C SER A 11 17.66 20.22 -5.20
N GLY A 12 18.58 19.33 -5.59
CA GLY A 12 18.27 18.21 -6.50
C GLY A 12 17.50 17.06 -5.84
N LEU A 13 17.72 16.81 -4.54
CA LEU A 13 17.10 15.69 -3.82
C LEU A 13 15.61 15.95 -3.46
N LEU A 14 15.23 17.21 -3.26
CA LEU A 14 13.87 17.58 -2.83
C LEU A 14 12.84 17.53 -3.96
N VAL A 15 13.26 17.76 -5.20
CA VAL A 15 12.36 17.74 -6.36
C VAL A 15 12.01 16.30 -6.75
N CYS A 16 12.96 15.38 -6.62
CA CYS A 16 12.76 13.96 -6.93
C CYS A 16 11.74 13.29 -6.00
N THR A 17 11.71 13.64 -4.71
CA THR A 17 10.74 13.06 -3.76
C THR A 17 9.31 13.56 -4.00
N ALA A 18 9.15 14.82 -4.41
CA ALA A 18 7.84 15.39 -4.77
C ALA A 18 7.27 14.76 -6.05
N GLN A 19 8.11 14.54 -7.07
CA GLN A 19 7.66 13.89 -8.32
C GLN A 19 7.33 12.40 -8.09
N ALA A 20 8.16 11.70 -7.32
CA ALA A 20 7.95 10.28 -6.99
C ALA A 20 6.65 10.07 -6.21
N SER A 21 6.40 10.86 -5.17
CA SER A 21 5.14 10.83 -4.42
C SER A 21 3.94 11.17 -5.30
N GLN A 22 4.04 12.18 -6.17
CA GLN A 22 2.96 12.53 -7.09
C GLN A 22 2.61 11.39 -8.06
N ASN A 23 3.61 10.72 -8.63
CA ASN A 23 3.38 9.62 -9.56
C ASN A 23 2.77 8.40 -8.86
N LEU A 24 3.24 8.09 -7.65
CA LEU A 24 2.65 7.03 -6.83
C LEU A 24 1.20 7.34 -6.47
N ASP A 25 0.87 8.59 -6.11
CA ASP A 25 -0.48 9.01 -5.79
C ASP A 25 -1.42 8.96 -6.99
N LYS A 26 -0.96 9.34 -8.19
CA LYS A 26 -1.73 9.21 -9.43
C LYS A 26 -2.08 7.74 -9.69
N TYR A 27 -1.11 6.84 -9.55
CA TYR A 27 -1.33 5.41 -9.68
C TYR A 27 -2.36 4.89 -8.67
N ARG A 28 -2.19 5.20 -7.38
CA ARG A 28 -3.12 4.78 -6.32
C ARG A 28 -4.54 5.27 -6.57
N LYS A 29 -4.71 6.53 -6.97
CA LYS A 29 -6.02 7.12 -7.29
C LYS A 29 -6.68 6.44 -8.48
N CYS A 30 -5.93 6.21 -9.56
CA CYS A 30 -6.45 5.47 -10.71
C CYS A 30 -6.93 4.08 -10.29
N TRP A 31 -6.09 3.34 -9.56
CA TRP A 31 -6.36 1.96 -9.17
C TRP A 31 -7.60 1.87 -8.28
N ALA A 32 -7.72 2.76 -7.28
CA ALA A 32 -8.88 2.85 -6.41
C ALA A 32 -10.17 3.19 -7.21
N ASN A 33 -10.11 4.18 -8.10
CA ASN A 33 -11.28 4.57 -8.90
C ASN A 33 -11.76 3.44 -9.82
N ALA A 34 -10.83 2.77 -10.52
CA ALA A 34 -11.16 1.69 -11.44
C ALA A 34 -11.74 0.47 -10.70
N SER A 35 -11.12 0.06 -9.60
CA SER A 35 -11.63 -1.06 -8.78
C SER A 35 -12.99 -0.75 -8.16
N SER A 36 -13.17 0.45 -7.58
CA SER A 36 -14.46 0.89 -7.03
C SER A 36 -15.54 1.01 -8.10
N ALA A 37 -15.23 1.47 -9.32
CA ALA A 37 -16.21 1.55 -10.40
C ALA A 37 -16.77 0.16 -10.76
N VAL A 38 -15.91 -0.86 -10.82
CA VAL A 38 -16.34 -2.25 -11.05
C VAL A 38 -17.24 -2.74 -9.92
N ILE A 39 -16.86 -2.52 -8.66
CA ILE A 39 -17.63 -2.94 -7.50
C ILE A 39 -18.99 -2.23 -7.44
N ASN A 40 -19.02 -0.92 -7.64
CA ASN A 40 -20.24 -0.12 -7.65
C ASN A 40 -21.23 -0.55 -8.76
N THR A 41 -20.71 -1.05 -9.88
CA THR A 41 -21.52 -1.49 -11.01
C THR A 41 -22.05 -2.91 -10.84
N ASN A 42 -21.25 -3.82 -10.27
CA ASN A 42 -21.52 -5.26 -10.29
C ASN A 42 -21.86 -5.84 -8.90
N GLY A 43 -21.77 -5.05 -7.84
CA GLY A 43 -21.93 -5.51 -6.46
C GLY A 43 -20.74 -6.32 -5.96
N VAL A 44 -20.70 -6.56 -4.65
CA VAL A 44 -19.59 -7.25 -3.99
C VAL A 44 -19.74 -8.77 -4.13
N SER A 45 -18.75 -9.41 -4.74
CA SER A 45 -18.61 -10.87 -4.79
C SER A 45 -17.14 -11.24 -5.03
N GLY A 46 -16.73 -12.48 -4.73
CA GLY A 46 -15.36 -12.94 -5.02
C GLY A 46 -14.98 -12.76 -6.49
N LYS A 47 -15.90 -13.08 -7.43
CA LYS A 47 -15.71 -12.85 -8.87
C LYS A 47 -15.58 -11.35 -9.20
N THR A 48 -16.41 -10.50 -8.60
CA THR A 48 -16.33 -9.05 -8.81
C THR A 48 -15.01 -8.49 -8.28
N LEU A 49 -14.52 -8.96 -7.13
CA LEU A 49 -13.25 -8.51 -6.55
C LEU A 49 -12.07 -8.87 -7.46
N SER A 50 -12.01 -10.12 -7.95
CA SER A 50 -10.99 -10.52 -8.92
C SER A 50 -11.05 -9.68 -10.21
N TYR A 51 -12.26 -9.41 -10.70
CA TYR A 51 -12.45 -8.59 -11.89
C TYR A 51 -12.09 -7.11 -11.65
N ALA A 52 -12.36 -6.58 -10.47
CA ALA A 52 -12.00 -5.22 -10.07
C ALA A 52 -10.49 -5.03 -10.01
N ILE A 53 -9.75 -6.01 -9.45
CA ILE A 53 -8.28 -6.02 -9.44
C ILE A 53 -7.74 -6.04 -10.86
N PHE A 54 -8.20 -6.99 -11.68
CA PHE A 54 -7.77 -7.11 -13.08
C PHE A 54 -8.02 -5.81 -13.88
N THR A 55 -9.19 -5.21 -13.68
CA THR A 55 -9.58 -3.97 -14.37
C THR A 55 -8.70 -2.81 -13.92
N ALA A 56 -8.48 -2.66 -12.62
CA ALA A 56 -7.61 -1.61 -12.08
C ALA A 56 -6.16 -1.77 -12.55
N ASP A 57 -5.62 -3.00 -12.52
CA ASP A 57 -4.27 -3.28 -13.01
C ASP A 57 -4.14 -2.97 -14.49
N THR A 58 -5.12 -3.35 -15.31
CA THR A 58 -5.08 -3.12 -16.77
C THR A 58 -5.20 -1.64 -17.11
N GLN A 59 -6.20 -0.95 -16.54
CA GLN A 59 -6.47 0.46 -16.87
C GLN A 59 -5.37 1.40 -16.37
N CYS A 60 -4.73 1.07 -15.26
CA CYS A 60 -3.73 1.92 -14.63
C CYS A 60 -2.28 1.55 -14.97
N GLN A 61 -2.04 0.62 -15.91
CA GLN A 61 -0.68 0.22 -16.32
C GLN A 61 0.24 1.39 -16.68
N PRO A 62 -0.19 2.42 -17.45
CA PRO A 62 0.70 3.54 -17.77
C PRO A 62 1.16 4.29 -16.52
N LEU A 63 0.25 4.55 -15.59
CA LEU A 63 0.57 5.23 -14.33
C LEU A 63 1.42 4.35 -13.40
N ARG A 64 1.25 3.04 -13.47
CA ARG A 64 2.11 2.08 -12.77
C ARG A 64 3.54 2.14 -13.30
N ALA A 65 3.73 2.25 -14.62
CA ALA A 65 5.05 2.39 -15.23
C ALA A 65 5.74 3.70 -14.78
N ASP A 66 5.02 4.82 -14.76
CA ASP A 66 5.53 6.12 -14.28
C ASP A 66 5.88 6.09 -12.78
N ALA A 67 5.05 5.42 -11.97
CA ALA A 67 5.33 5.20 -10.56
C ALA A 67 6.57 4.33 -10.37
N ILE A 68 6.75 3.27 -11.16
CA ILE A 68 7.94 2.39 -11.13
C ILE A 68 9.20 3.17 -11.50
N ALA A 69 9.13 3.99 -12.56
CA ALA A 69 10.27 4.78 -13.01
C ALA A 69 10.75 5.79 -11.94
N SER A 70 9.84 6.26 -11.08
CA SER A 70 10.13 7.28 -10.08
C SER A 70 10.33 6.75 -8.65
N ASN A 71 9.76 5.59 -8.30
CA ASN A 71 9.80 5.02 -6.94
C ASN A 71 10.49 3.64 -6.87
N GLY A 72 10.74 3.01 -8.01
CA GLY A 72 11.28 1.65 -8.09
C GLY A 72 10.23 0.55 -8.04
N VAL A 73 10.56 -0.59 -8.66
CA VAL A 73 9.65 -1.75 -8.80
C VAL A 73 9.20 -2.29 -7.43
N ALA A 74 10.13 -2.43 -6.49
CA ALA A 74 9.84 -3.01 -5.18
C ALA A 74 8.76 -2.22 -4.41
N VAL A 75 8.88 -0.89 -4.40
CA VAL A 75 7.93 0.01 -3.72
C VAL A 75 6.55 -0.07 -4.36
N VAL A 76 6.49 -0.01 -5.69
CA VAL A 76 5.20 -0.03 -6.40
C VAL A 76 4.51 -1.39 -6.28
N ASN A 77 5.26 -2.49 -6.30
CA ASN A 77 4.69 -3.82 -6.07
C ASN A 77 4.12 -3.95 -4.65
N GLN A 78 4.87 -3.54 -3.63
CA GLN A 78 4.37 -3.53 -2.25
C GLN A 78 3.09 -2.69 -2.13
N ILE A 79 3.07 -1.48 -2.69
CA ILE A 79 1.86 -0.64 -2.66
C ILE A 79 0.69 -1.30 -3.39
N THR A 80 0.94 -2.00 -4.50
CA THR A 80 -0.11 -2.72 -5.24
C THR A 80 -0.69 -3.87 -4.41
N GLU A 81 0.15 -4.68 -3.76
CA GLU A 81 -0.30 -5.73 -2.85
C GLU A 81 -1.14 -5.16 -1.70
N TRP A 82 -0.71 -4.04 -1.12
CA TRP A 82 -1.47 -3.37 -0.06
C TRP A 82 -2.83 -2.88 -0.54
N MET A 83 -2.92 -2.33 -1.77
CA MET A 83 -4.20 -1.92 -2.34
C MET A 83 -5.14 -3.10 -2.57
N VAL A 84 -4.62 -4.25 -3.03
CA VAL A 84 -5.40 -5.48 -3.19
C VAL A 84 -5.95 -5.97 -1.85
N VAL A 85 -5.10 -6.02 -0.82
CA VAL A 85 -5.51 -6.41 0.55
C VAL A 85 -6.60 -5.46 1.07
N GLN A 86 -6.41 -4.15 0.92
CA GLN A 86 -7.39 -3.15 1.36
C GLN A 86 -8.72 -3.28 0.61
N LEU A 87 -8.67 -3.55 -0.69
CA LEU A 87 -9.87 -3.79 -1.49
C LEU A 87 -10.65 -5.00 -0.96
N HIS A 88 -9.97 -6.11 -0.68
CA HIS A 88 -10.60 -7.29 -0.10
C HIS A 88 -11.18 -6.99 1.28
N ASN A 89 -10.41 -6.41 2.19
CA ASN A 89 -10.86 -6.10 3.55
C ASN A 89 -12.07 -5.15 3.58
N ALA A 90 -12.07 -4.12 2.72
CA ALA A 90 -13.18 -3.16 2.64
C ALA A 90 -14.48 -3.81 2.12
N ASN A 91 -14.39 -4.94 1.44
CA ASN A 91 -15.52 -5.60 0.78
C ASN A 91 -15.78 -7.02 1.33
N GLN A 92 -15.21 -7.37 2.49
CA GLN A 92 -15.52 -8.61 3.21
C GLN A 92 -16.85 -8.56 3.98
N VAL A 93 -17.62 -7.48 3.85
CA VAL A 93 -18.94 -7.31 4.50
C VAL A 93 -19.98 -8.18 3.79
N GLY A 94 -19.89 -9.48 4.01
CA GLY A 94 -20.78 -10.52 3.46
C GLY A 94 -20.52 -11.91 4.02
N ASP A 95 -19.27 -12.20 4.42
CA ASP A 95 -18.95 -13.41 5.19
C ASP A 95 -18.48 -12.99 6.58
N SER A 96 -19.43 -12.72 7.47
CA SER A 96 -19.16 -12.69 8.91
C SER A 96 -18.79 -14.10 9.39
N VAL A 97 -17.58 -14.55 9.07
CA VAL A 97 -16.89 -15.53 9.89
C VAL A 97 -16.38 -14.75 11.09
N SER A 98 -17.07 -14.94 12.21
CA SER A 98 -16.59 -14.60 13.54
C SER A 98 -15.17 -15.17 13.68
N LEU A 99 -14.16 -14.32 13.50
CA LEU A 99 -12.80 -14.60 13.93
C LEU A 99 -12.83 -14.56 15.46
N ASN A 100 -13.25 -15.67 16.05
CA ASN A 100 -12.99 -15.97 17.45
C ASN A 100 -11.49 -16.19 17.57
N ILE A 101 -10.74 -15.09 17.65
CA ILE A 101 -9.31 -15.09 17.98
C ILE A 101 -9.27 -15.36 19.49
N PRO A 102 -8.88 -16.56 19.96
CA PRO A 102 -8.63 -16.74 21.38
C PRO A 102 -7.53 -15.76 21.80
N PRO A 103 -7.61 -15.16 22.99
CA PRO A 103 -6.59 -14.23 23.45
C PRO A 103 -5.23 -14.92 23.41
N VAL A 104 -4.27 -14.29 22.75
CA VAL A 104 -2.86 -14.69 22.77
C VAL A 104 -2.41 -14.66 24.22
N GLU A 105 -2.20 -15.84 24.79
CA GLU A 105 -1.58 -16.01 26.08
C GLU A 105 -0.13 -15.54 25.94
N ILE A 106 0.15 -14.33 26.41
CA ILE A 106 1.51 -13.80 26.49
C ILE A 106 2.23 -14.67 27.52
N ALA A 107 3.05 -15.60 27.03
CA ALA A 107 3.99 -16.35 27.83
C ALA A 107 4.84 -15.35 28.63
N THR A 108 4.60 -15.30 29.94
CA THR A 108 5.38 -14.48 30.86
C THR A 108 6.72 -15.18 31.07
N GLU A 109 7.77 -14.48 30.67
CA GLU A 109 9.17 -14.85 30.81
C GLU A 109 9.54 -15.17 32.27
N ALA A 110 10.44 -16.14 32.42
CA ALA A 110 10.81 -16.81 33.65
C ALA A 110 11.44 -15.89 34.72
N ASN A 111 11.15 -16.18 35.99
CA ASN A 111 11.93 -15.69 37.13
C ASN A 111 12.32 -16.91 38.00
N PRO A 112 13.61 -17.11 38.36
CA PRO A 112 14.07 -18.33 39.03
C PRO A 112 13.71 -18.38 40.52
N PRO A 113 13.60 -19.57 41.13
CA PRO A 113 13.22 -19.72 42.53
C PRO A 113 14.36 -19.32 43.47
N HIS A 114 14.06 -18.35 44.34
CA HIS A 114 14.84 -18.06 45.54
C HIS A 114 14.68 -19.26 46.50
N GLN A 115 15.78 -19.96 46.78
CA GLN A 115 15.84 -20.92 47.88
C GLN A 115 15.78 -20.16 49.22
N SER A 116 14.96 -20.65 50.14
CA SER A 116 15.06 -20.34 51.56
C SER A 116 14.93 -21.66 52.32
N GLU A 117 15.98 -21.94 53.09
CA GLU A 117 16.06 -22.95 54.17
C GLU A 117 15.01 -22.72 55.26
#